data_AF-C0ZRK2-F1
#
_entry.id   AF-C0ZRK2-F1
#
_cell.length_a   1.000
_cell.length_b   1.000
_cell.length_c   1.000
_cell.angle_alpha   90.00
_cell.angle_beta   90.00
_cell.angle_gamma   90.00
#
_symmetry.space_group_name_H-M   'P 1'
#
loop_
_entity.id
_entity.type
_entity.pdbx_description
1 polymer ?
#
loop_
_entity_poly.entity_id
_entity_poly.type
_entity_poly.pdbx_seq_one_letter_code
_entity_poly.pdbx_strand_id
1 'polypeptide(L)'
;MRARGFSKSAEGLVALAVGAVVCAAIVPAVASAAPTGVVHTLPTGGVDGGASEGTRTATVDDEGEQLTLRLHKMNLRGSDFSMAVQESGGELTDVVIPAPRSYIGSVEGHPDAIVSAIVDSAGTLRGQVIFDRGASIEFVGSDVVGRSTAPIDAKPKWPNASIASASAASVGKTVKQFVVGLDLSGEWYSAHGAGSPAVALDRAEESMARTAAIWIRDVGIRPILGRVVLRADAASDPYSSSCENLDQLEGLWSDQVGTSVDQATVVCASGGGNAYYSRFELDHSYAQVGAEPDGNFSRVLRHELGHNFYADDYHGGGAEGSTIMNGNDLSRFDGTEFAAIVDAADVASDRLDDVGRYTASPIPPYAALDTAQVRSGGTVTVDAVANDHDSNGDSIKVSGVEATSLLGGTVKLENGEVVFEAGTKTGTDRILYTLTDAAGGASTGWIIVDVSA
;
A
#
# COMPACT_ATOMS: atom_id res chain seq x y z
N MET A 1 14.31 6.95 -24.93
CA MET A 1 14.28 8.11 -25.83
C MET A 1 12.97 8.11 -26.65
N ARG A 2 11.94 8.80 -26.15
CA ARG A 2 10.77 9.21 -26.94
C ARG A 2 10.42 10.62 -26.49
N ALA A 3 10.69 11.59 -27.37
CA ALA A 3 10.39 13.00 -27.15
C ALA A 3 8.88 13.23 -27.36
N ARG A 4 8.19 13.75 -26.33
CA ARG A 4 6.83 14.28 -26.47
C ARG A 4 6.93 15.74 -26.90
N GLY A 5 6.45 16.04 -28.11
CA GLY A 5 6.45 17.39 -28.66
C GLY A 5 5.28 18.20 -28.13
N PHE A 6 5.57 19.34 -27.50
CA PHE A 6 4.59 20.38 -27.20
C PHE A 6 4.68 21.50 -28.24
N SER A 7 3.56 21.76 -28.89
CA SER A 7 3.33 22.92 -29.74
C SER A 7 2.93 24.12 -28.86
N LYS A 8 3.78 25.16 -28.83
CA LYS A 8 3.39 26.53 -28.44
C LYS A 8 3.49 27.43 -29.66
N SER A 9 2.38 28.07 -30.03
CA SER A 9 2.32 29.09 -31.08
C SER A 9 2.68 30.48 -30.53
N ALA A 10 3.66 31.12 -31.18
CA ALA A 10 3.84 32.54 -31.57
C ALA A 10 3.48 33.66 -30.56
N GLU A 11 4.22 34.76 -30.40
CA GLU A 11 4.90 35.64 -31.37
C GLU A 11 6.03 36.46 -30.70
N GLY A 12 7.00 36.98 -31.48
CA GLY A 12 7.85 38.11 -31.05
C GLY A 12 9.28 38.14 -31.62
N LEU A 13 9.43 38.70 -32.82
CA LEU A 13 10.68 38.97 -33.56
C LEU A 13 11.55 40.05 -32.89
N VAL A 14 12.90 40.02 -33.02
CA VAL A 14 13.81 41.11 -33.48
C VAL A 14 15.29 40.60 -33.56
N ALA A 15 16.04 41.24 -34.45
CA ALA A 15 17.14 40.78 -35.30
C ALA A 15 18.59 40.80 -34.75
N LEU A 16 19.46 40.19 -35.58
CA LEU A 16 20.92 40.06 -35.60
C LEU A 16 21.77 41.24 -35.12
N ALA A 17 22.96 40.92 -34.57
CA ALA A 17 24.22 41.55 -35.00
C ALA A 17 25.43 40.61 -34.78
N VAL A 18 26.28 40.58 -35.81
CA VAL A 18 27.55 39.86 -35.93
C VAL A 18 28.67 40.68 -35.28
N GLY A 19 29.62 40.03 -34.61
CA GLY A 19 30.88 40.65 -34.18
C GLY A 19 31.88 39.61 -33.67
N ALA A 20 32.89 39.30 -34.49
CA ALA A 20 34.02 38.44 -34.13
C ALA A 20 35.28 39.27 -33.80
N VAL A 21 36.29 38.54 -33.32
CA VAL A 21 37.72 38.88 -33.10
C VAL A 21 37.99 39.57 -31.74
N VAL A 22 38.87 39.14 -30.81
CA VAL A 22 40.28 38.67 -30.85
C VAL A 22 40.65 37.97 -29.51
N CYS A 23 41.57 37.00 -29.57
CA CYS A 23 42.23 36.30 -28.45
C CYS A 23 42.93 37.21 -27.41
N ALA A 24 42.81 36.84 -26.13
CA ALA A 24 43.89 36.99 -25.15
C ALA A 24 43.89 35.77 -24.22
N ALA A 25 44.96 34.98 -24.29
CA ALA A 25 45.20 33.85 -23.41
C ALA A 25 45.72 34.34 -22.06
N ILE A 26 45.05 33.97 -20.97
CA ILE A 26 45.57 34.14 -19.60
C ILE A 26 45.18 32.89 -18.79
N VAL A 27 46.23 32.10 -18.48
CA VAL A 27 46.46 31.15 -17.37
C VAL A 27 45.33 30.20 -16.96
N PRO A 28 45.54 28.86 -16.94
CA PRO A 28 44.56 27.94 -16.39
C PRO A 28 44.40 28.22 -14.90
N ALA A 29 43.22 28.67 -14.49
CA ALA A 29 42.79 28.53 -13.12
C ALA A 29 42.88 27.04 -12.78
N VAL A 30 43.67 26.73 -11.76
CA VAL A 30 43.71 25.42 -11.14
C VAL A 30 42.26 25.01 -10.93
N ALA A 31 41.83 23.96 -11.62
CA ALA A 31 40.58 23.30 -11.30
C ALA A 31 40.71 22.90 -9.84
N SER A 32 40.10 23.70 -8.96
CA SER A 32 39.69 23.23 -7.64
C SER A 32 39.04 21.90 -7.91
N ALA A 33 39.62 20.82 -7.38
CA ALA A 33 38.94 19.54 -7.37
C ALA A 33 37.50 19.82 -6.96
N ALA A 34 36.55 19.34 -7.77
CA ALA A 34 35.18 19.22 -7.30
C ALA A 34 35.27 18.58 -5.91
N PRO A 35 34.53 19.08 -4.90
CA PRO A 35 34.47 18.36 -3.63
C PRO A 35 34.22 16.91 -4.01
N THR A 36 35.09 16.01 -3.55
CA THR A 36 34.91 14.58 -3.76
C THR A 36 33.60 14.27 -3.07
N GLY A 37 32.51 14.29 -3.85
CA GLY A 37 31.16 14.07 -3.36
C GLY A 37 31.22 12.81 -2.53
N VAL A 38 30.75 12.89 -1.29
CA VAL A 38 30.68 11.73 -0.43
C VAL A 38 29.73 10.76 -1.13
N VAL A 39 30.29 9.73 -1.77
CA VAL A 39 29.48 8.66 -2.35
C VAL A 39 29.02 7.80 -1.19
N HIS A 40 27.80 8.06 -0.71
CA HIS A 40 27.16 7.20 0.28
C HIS A 40 26.90 5.84 -0.37
N THR A 41 27.50 4.77 0.16
CA THR A 41 27.18 3.39 -0.24
C THR A 41 26.55 2.70 0.96
N LEU A 42 25.33 2.18 0.81
CA LEU A 42 24.61 1.58 1.93
C LEU A 42 24.83 0.06 2.01
N PRO A 43 25.04 -0.50 3.22
CA PRO A 43 25.13 -1.94 3.42
C PRO A 43 23.75 -2.61 3.33
N THR A 44 23.72 -3.92 3.04
CA THR A 44 22.51 -4.75 3.04
C THR A 44 22.31 -5.59 4.29
N GLY A 45 23.28 -5.62 5.21
CA GLY A 45 23.42 -6.72 6.16
C GLY A 45 23.79 -8.03 5.45
N GLY A 46 24.33 -9.00 6.19
CA GLY A 46 24.48 -10.36 5.69
C GLY A 46 23.15 -11.10 5.76
N VAL A 47 22.81 -11.91 4.77
CA VAL A 47 21.70 -12.87 4.86
C VAL A 47 22.19 -14.13 5.55
N ASP A 48 21.80 -14.34 6.80
CA ASP A 48 21.95 -15.65 7.43
C ASP A 48 21.05 -16.67 6.71
N GLY A 49 21.65 -17.78 6.29
CA GLY A 49 21.01 -18.85 5.52
C GLY A 49 21.01 -18.58 4.02
N GLY A 50 22.05 -19.08 3.32
CA GLY A 50 22.27 -18.86 1.90
C GLY A 50 21.02 -19.04 1.04
N ALA A 51 20.66 -17.99 0.31
CA ALA A 51 19.56 -18.04 -0.65
C ALA A 51 19.93 -18.94 -1.83
N SER A 52 19.24 -20.07 -1.97
CA SER A 52 19.03 -20.68 -3.28
C SER A 52 17.72 -20.12 -3.85
N GLU A 53 17.79 -19.53 -5.05
CA GLU A 53 16.64 -19.30 -5.95
C GLU A 53 15.47 -18.44 -5.42
N GLY A 54 15.74 -17.31 -4.77
CA GLY A 54 14.72 -16.25 -4.60
C GLY A 54 13.58 -16.52 -3.60
N THR A 55 13.61 -17.66 -2.90
CA THR A 55 12.70 -18.01 -1.81
C THR A 55 13.46 -18.18 -0.48
N ARG A 56 12.85 -17.77 0.63
CA ARG A 56 13.39 -17.90 2.00
C ARG A 56 12.32 -18.47 2.93
N THR A 57 12.73 -19.24 3.93
CA THR A 57 11.87 -19.64 5.05
C THR A 57 12.33 -18.94 6.33
N ALA A 58 11.39 -18.51 7.16
CA ALA A 58 11.64 -17.96 8.49
C ALA A 58 10.57 -18.45 9.46
N THR A 59 10.82 -18.30 10.76
CA THR A 59 9.86 -18.65 11.80
C THR A 59 9.67 -17.46 12.73
N VAL A 60 8.42 -17.20 13.09
CA VAL A 60 8.00 -16.20 14.08
C VAL A 60 7.25 -16.91 15.20
N ASP A 61 7.57 -16.58 16.45
CA ASP A 61 6.88 -17.10 17.64
C ASP A 61 5.72 -16.15 18.02
N ASP A 62 4.49 -16.58 17.78
CA ASP A 62 3.28 -15.87 18.20
C ASP A 62 2.67 -16.56 19.42
N GLU A 63 3.01 -16.07 20.62
CA GLU A 63 2.45 -16.57 21.90
C GLU A 63 2.60 -18.09 22.09
N GLY A 64 3.69 -18.68 21.57
CA GLY A 64 4.00 -20.10 21.61
C GLY A 64 3.59 -20.90 20.36
N GLU A 65 2.86 -20.28 19.42
CA GLU A 65 2.64 -20.82 18.08
C GLU A 65 3.81 -20.45 17.16
N GLN A 66 4.40 -21.45 16.52
CA GLN A 66 5.52 -21.27 15.61
C GLN A 66 5.01 -21.09 14.18
N LEU A 67 4.90 -19.84 13.73
CA LEU A 67 4.46 -19.49 12.39
C LEU A 67 5.60 -19.64 11.40
N THR A 68 5.47 -20.57 10.45
CA THR A 68 6.46 -20.79 9.39
C THR A 68 6.13 -19.94 8.17
N LEU A 69 6.99 -18.97 7.87
CA LEU A 69 6.85 -18.00 6.78
C LEU A 69 7.53 -18.51 5.52
N ARG A 70 6.82 -18.54 4.38
CA ARG A 70 7.38 -18.80 3.05
C ARG A 70 7.48 -17.50 2.28
N LEU A 71 8.70 -16.97 2.18
CA LEU A 71 8.98 -15.64 1.64
C LEU A 71 9.51 -15.73 0.22
N HIS A 72 8.90 -14.98 -0.69
CA HIS A 72 9.30 -14.81 -2.08
C HIS A 72 9.84 -13.41 -2.26
N LYS A 73 10.98 -13.28 -2.94
CA LYS A 73 11.57 -11.97 -3.19
C LYS A 73 10.64 -11.12 -4.05
N MET A 74 10.35 -9.90 -3.59
CA MET A 74 9.56 -8.92 -4.33
C MET A 74 10.37 -7.64 -4.47
N ASN A 75 10.49 -7.13 -5.70
CA ASN A 75 11.10 -5.82 -5.91
C ASN A 75 10.03 -4.74 -5.81
N LEU A 76 10.09 -3.95 -4.73
CA LEU A 76 9.20 -2.80 -4.48
C LEU A 76 9.82 -1.47 -4.90
N ARG A 77 10.81 -1.51 -5.79
CA ARG A 77 11.49 -0.33 -6.30
C ARG A 77 11.25 -0.25 -7.80
N GLY A 78 10.90 0.94 -8.28
CA GLY A 78 10.75 1.25 -9.70
C GLY A 78 12.06 1.10 -10.47
N SER A 79 11.98 1.10 -11.79
CA SER A 79 13.14 0.98 -12.67
C SER A 79 14.21 2.03 -12.41
N ASP A 80 13.76 3.23 -12.06
CA ASP A 80 14.59 4.42 -11.84
C ASP A 80 14.69 4.76 -10.35
N PHE A 81 14.55 3.75 -9.48
CA PHE A 81 14.61 3.97 -8.04
C PHE A 81 15.91 4.64 -7.62
N SER A 82 15.76 5.71 -6.82
CA SER A 82 16.89 6.46 -6.27
C SER A 82 16.61 6.89 -4.83
N MET A 83 17.69 7.07 -4.07
CA MET A 83 17.66 7.76 -2.79
C MET A 83 18.69 8.87 -2.81
N ALA A 84 18.32 10.04 -2.31
CA ALA A 84 19.20 11.18 -2.13
C ALA A 84 19.22 11.63 -0.67
N VAL A 85 20.40 12.02 -0.18
CA VAL A 85 20.60 12.57 1.17
C VAL A 85 20.83 14.07 1.04
N GLN A 86 20.13 14.84 1.86
CA GLN A 86 20.33 16.27 1.96
C GLN A 86 21.61 16.57 2.74
N GLU A 87 22.56 17.19 2.06
CA GLU A 87 23.82 17.67 2.61
C GLU A 87 23.64 19.06 3.25
N SER A 88 24.67 19.50 3.96
CA SER A 88 24.70 20.86 4.53
C SER A 88 24.55 21.92 3.43
N GLY A 89 23.64 22.86 3.63
CA GLY A 89 23.30 23.87 2.61
C GLY A 89 22.18 23.44 1.65
N GLY A 90 21.61 22.24 1.84
CA GLY A 90 20.39 21.79 1.18
C GLY A 90 20.57 21.04 -0.13
N GLU A 91 21.81 20.85 -0.60
CA GLU A 91 22.11 20.06 -1.79
C GLU A 91 21.71 18.60 -1.58
N LEU A 92 21.14 17.95 -2.61
CA LEU A 92 20.78 16.53 -2.57
C LEU A 92 21.87 15.71 -3.27
N THR A 93 22.48 14.77 -2.54
CA THR A 93 23.47 13.85 -3.09
C THR A 93 22.88 12.44 -3.19
N ASP A 94 22.92 11.88 -4.40
CA ASP A 94 22.45 10.51 -4.64
C ASP A 94 23.33 9.47 -3.95
N VAL A 95 22.67 8.42 -3.48
CA VAL A 95 23.26 7.30 -2.75
C VAL A 95 23.40 6.09 -3.68
N VAL A 96 24.50 5.34 -3.54
CA VAL A 96 24.64 4.03 -4.18
C VAL A 96 23.77 3.03 -3.44
N ILE A 97 22.68 2.64 -4.11
CA ILE A 97 21.64 1.80 -3.54
C ILE A 97 22.03 0.31 -3.59
N PRO A 98 21.84 -0.44 -2.48
CA PRO A 98 22.02 -1.87 -2.48
C PRO A 98 20.97 -2.62 -3.32
N ALA A 99 21.15 -3.92 -3.53
CA ALA A 99 20.13 -4.75 -4.18
C ALA A 99 18.80 -4.78 -3.39
N PRO A 100 17.64 -4.96 -4.06
CA PRO A 100 16.36 -5.11 -3.39
C PRO A 100 16.35 -6.28 -2.40
N ARG A 101 15.62 -6.11 -1.30
CA ARG A 101 15.61 -7.02 -0.14
C ARG A 101 14.24 -7.13 0.54
N SER A 102 13.18 -6.85 -0.21
CA SER A 102 11.79 -7.00 0.23
C SER A 102 11.23 -8.35 -0.20
N TYR A 103 10.26 -8.83 0.56
CA TYR A 103 9.63 -10.13 0.42
C TYR A 103 8.12 -10.02 0.63
N ILE A 104 7.41 -10.93 -0.01
CA ILE A 104 5.98 -11.21 0.18
C ILE A 104 5.79 -12.72 0.19
N GLY A 105 4.78 -13.22 0.87
CA GLY A 105 4.70 -14.64 1.11
C GLY A 105 3.42 -15.14 1.74
N SER A 106 3.42 -16.44 2.01
CA SER A 106 2.36 -17.15 2.72
C SER A 106 2.85 -17.64 4.10
N VAL A 107 1.92 -18.05 4.95
CA VAL A 107 2.21 -18.66 6.25
C VAL A 107 1.70 -20.10 6.25
N GLU A 108 2.56 -21.07 6.59
CA GLU A 108 2.16 -22.47 6.62
C GLU A 108 1.06 -22.71 7.67
N GLY A 109 0.00 -23.42 7.29
CA GLY A 109 -1.14 -23.70 8.16
C GLY A 109 -2.18 -22.58 8.23
N HIS A 110 -1.89 -21.41 7.67
CA HIS A 110 -2.77 -20.23 7.66
C HIS A 110 -3.08 -19.83 6.20
N PRO A 111 -4.03 -20.51 5.54
CA PRO A 111 -4.39 -20.23 4.13
C PRO A 111 -5.00 -18.84 3.93
N ASP A 112 -5.37 -18.17 5.01
CA ASP A 112 -5.90 -16.82 5.07
C ASP A 112 -4.85 -15.73 5.28
N ALA A 113 -3.60 -16.13 5.53
CA ALA A 113 -2.54 -15.21 5.89
C ALA A 113 -1.63 -14.85 4.71
N ILE A 114 -1.25 -13.57 4.69
CA ILE A 114 -0.20 -13.03 3.83
C ILE A 114 0.89 -12.41 4.70
N VAL A 115 2.15 -12.58 4.30
CA VAL A 115 3.30 -11.97 4.99
C VAL A 115 4.04 -11.01 4.06
N SER A 116 4.50 -9.89 4.61
CA SER A 116 5.45 -8.98 3.96
C SER A 116 6.64 -8.73 4.88
N ALA A 117 7.83 -8.60 4.31
CA ALA A 117 9.03 -8.39 5.09
C ALA A 117 10.15 -7.72 4.30
N ILE A 118 11.15 -7.22 5.02
CA ILE A 118 12.46 -6.88 4.48
C ILE A 118 13.55 -7.59 5.28
N VAL A 119 14.72 -7.74 4.68
CA VAL A 119 15.97 -7.90 5.44
C VAL A 119 16.59 -6.52 5.58
N ASP A 120 16.67 -6.01 6.80
CA ASP A 120 17.20 -4.68 7.07
C ASP A 120 18.72 -4.60 6.89
N SER A 121 19.30 -3.41 7.04
CA SER A 121 20.72 -3.17 6.81
C SER A 121 21.63 -3.83 7.84
N ALA A 122 21.06 -4.33 8.95
CA ALA A 122 21.75 -5.14 9.95
C ALA A 122 21.66 -6.65 9.65
N GLY A 123 20.85 -7.08 8.68
CA GLY A 123 20.62 -8.48 8.34
C GLY A 123 19.44 -9.11 9.08
N THR A 124 18.65 -8.30 9.80
CA THR A 124 17.49 -8.76 10.57
C THR A 124 16.25 -8.79 9.68
N LEU A 125 15.51 -9.90 9.72
CA LEU A 125 14.21 -9.97 9.06
C LEU A 125 13.19 -9.17 9.87
N ARG A 126 12.40 -8.32 9.23
CA ARG A 126 11.33 -7.58 9.91
C ARG A 126 10.16 -7.34 8.98
N GLY A 127 8.94 -7.33 9.51
CA GLY A 127 7.76 -7.35 8.67
C GLY A 127 6.44 -7.47 9.42
N GLN A 128 5.42 -7.86 8.68
CA GLN A 128 4.04 -8.02 9.16
C GLN A 128 3.42 -9.29 8.56
N VAL A 129 2.72 -10.04 9.41
CA VAL A 129 1.77 -11.07 8.97
C VAL A 129 0.37 -10.52 9.13
N ILE A 130 -0.45 -10.64 8.09
CA ILE A 130 -1.85 -10.21 8.08
C ILE A 130 -2.69 -11.45 7.85
N PHE A 131 -3.60 -11.71 8.78
CA PHE A 131 -4.55 -12.82 8.77
C PHE A 131 -5.89 -12.40 8.17
N ASP A 132 -6.83 -13.34 8.15
CA ASP A 132 -8.20 -13.08 7.76
C ASP A 132 -8.77 -11.84 8.46
N ARG A 133 -9.65 -11.14 7.76
CA ARG A 133 -10.31 -9.91 8.25
C ARG A 133 -9.34 -8.77 8.63
N GLY A 134 -8.04 -8.89 8.36
CA GLY A 134 -7.06 -7.81 8.54
C GLY A 134 -6.41 -7.75 9.92
N ALA A 135 -6.68 -8.71 10.81
CA ALA A 135 -5.90 -8.85 12.04
C ALA A 135 -4.42 -9.08 11.68
N SER A 136 -3.49 -8.53 12.45
CA SER A 136 -2.07 -8.63 12.10
C SER A 136 -1.15 -8.63 13.30
N ILE A 137 0.02 -9.23 13.08
CA ILE A 137 1.20 -9.16 13.95
C ILE A 137 2.35 -8.51 13.18
N GLU A 138 3.18 -7.80 13.92
CA GLU A 138 4.42 -7.21 13.44
C GLU A 138 5.58 -7.94 14.11
N PHE A 139 6.67 -8.17 13.39
CA PHE A 139 7.79 -8.94 13.90
C PHE A 139 9.15 -8.34 13.55
N VAL A 140 10.14 -8.61 14.41
CA VAL A 140 11.56 -8.32 14.20
C VAL A 140 12.36 -9.56 14.62
N GLY A 141 13.14 -10.11 13.71
CA GLY A 141 13.73 -11.43 13.87
C GLY A 141 12.65 -12.51 13.95
N SER A 142 12.65 -13.26 15.03
CA SER A 142 11.63 -14.26 15.36
C SER A 142 10.51 -13.72 16.25
N ASP A 143 10.65 -12.51 16.76
CA ASP A 143 9.85 -12.03 17.89
C ASP A 143 8.72 -11.13 17.39
N VAL A 144 7.51 -11.37 17.89
CA VAL A 144 6.38 -10.46 17.69
C VAL A 144 6.58 -9.19 18.53
N VAL A 145 6.55 -8.04 17.88
CA VAL A 145 6.77 -6.71 18.49
C VAL A 145 5.53 -5.82 18.48
N GLY A 146 4.49 -6.20 17.72
CA GLY A 146 3.25 -5.44 17.59
C GLY A 146 2.09 -6.32 17.17
N ARG A 147 0.86 -5.92 17.51
CA ARG A 147 -0.37 -6.62 17.15
C ARG A 147 -1.53 -5.63 17.01
N SER A 148 -2.39 -5.83 16.03
CA SER A 148 -3.69 -5.13 15.97
C SER A 148 -4.66 -5.65 17.06
N THR A 149 -5.43 -4.77 17.69
CA THR A 149 -6.27 -5.12 18.84
C THR A 149 -7.76 -5.31 18.52
N ALA A 150 -8.19 -5.08 17.27
CA ALA A 150 -9.61 -5.15 16.93
C ALA A 150 -10.16 -6.59 16.89
N PRO A 151 -11.37 -6.82 17.44
CA PRO A 151 -12.03 -8.11 17.35
C PRO A 151 -12.45 -8.40 15.90
N ILE A 152 -12.18 -9.62 15.44
CA ILE A 152 -12.56 -10.17 14.13
C ILE A 152 -14.09 -10.11 13.91
N ASP A 153 -14.87 -10.10 15.01
CA ASP A 153 -16.33 -9.95 15.00
C ASP A 153 -16.76 -8.49 14.78
N ALA A 154 -16.43 -7.97 13.61
CA ALA A 154 -17.13 -6.82 13.05
C ALA A 154 -18.63 -7.08 13.19
N LYS A 155 -19.37 -6.09 13.70
CA LYS A 155 -20.83 -6.11 13.71
C LYS A 155 -21.29 -5.35 12.46
N PRO A 156 -21.22 -5.94 11.24
CA PRO A 156 -21.37 -5.18 10.01
C PRO A 156 -22.76 -4.54 9.92
N LYS A 157 -22.82 -3.29 9.47
CA LYS A 157 -24.06 -2.53 9.34
C LYS A 157 -24.27 -2.16 7.88
N TRP A 158 -25.53 -1.89 7.53
CA TRP A 158 -25.89 -1.56 6.17
C TRP A 158 -25.04 -0.39 5.64
N PRO A 159 -24.39 -0.52 4.46
CA PRO A 159 -23.54 0.52 3.91
C PRO A 159 -24.38 1.69 3.40
N ASN A 160 -23.82 2.90 3.45
CA ASN A 160 -24.43 4.10 2.85
C ASN A 160 -23.80 4.48 1.49
N ALA A 161 -22.79 3.74 1.05
CA ALA A 161 -22.19 3.82 -0.28
C ALA A 161 -22.41 2.50 -1.04
N SER A 162 -22.16 2.52 -2.34
CA SER A 162 -22.32 1.33 -3.18
C SER A 162 -21.25 0.30 -2.85
N ILE A 163 -21.66 -0.96 -2.76
CA ILE A 163 -20.78 -2.11 -2.97
C ILE A 163 -20.83 -2.37 -4.48
N ALA A 164 -19.70 -2.27 -5.18
CA ALA A 164 -19.68 -2.37 -6.64
C ALA A 164 -19.09 -3.73 -7.08
N SER A 165 -19.95 -4.63 -7.54
CA SER A 165 -19.53 -5.91 -8.13
C SER A 165 -18.71 -5.73 -9.42
N ALA A 166 -18.90 -4.62 -10.13
CA ALA A 166 -18.13 -4.31 -11.34
C ALA A 166 -16.62 -4.14 -11.03
N SER A 167 -16.28 -3.57 -9.87
CA SER A 167 -14.89 -3.32 -9.47
C SER A 167 -14.10 -4.63 -9.32
N ALA A 168 -14.73 -5.67 -8.80
CA ALA A 168 -14.11 -7.01 -8.69
C ALA A 168 -13.70 -7.59 -10.05
N ALA A 169 -14.44 -7.28 -11.12
CA ALA A 169 -14.11 -7.74 -12.46
C ALA A 169 -12.84 -7.06 -13.04
N SER A 170 -12.38 -5.95 -12.46
CA SER A 170 -11.14 -5.26 -12.83
C SER A 170 -9.91 -5.82 -12.09
N VAL A 171 -10.11 -6.58 -11.01
CA VAL A 171 -9.03 -7.19 -10.22
C VAL A 171 -8.77 -8.65 -10.64
N GLY A 172 -7.56 -9.15 -10.38
CA GLY A 172 -7.16 -10.54 -10.61
C GLY A 172 -6.71 -10.89 -12.04
N LYS A 173 -7.02 -10.06 -13.04
CA LYS A 173 -6.48 -10.23 -14.41
C LYS A 173 -5.01 -9.85 -14.49
N THR A 174 -4.71 -8.67 -13.94
CA THR A 174 -3.40 -8.03 -13.92
C THR A 174 -3.30 -7.22 -12.64
N VAL A 175 -2.10 -7.08 -12.09
CA VAL A 175 -1.86 -6.09 -11.03
C VAL A 175 -1.51 -4.76 -11.68
N LYS A 176 -2.15 -3.70 -11.20
CA LYS A 176 -1.80 -2.32 -11.55
C LYS A 176 -0.73 -1.82 -10.60
N GLN A 177 0.09 -0.88 -11.03
CA GLN A 177 1.19 -0.36 -10.23
C GLN A 177 1.28 1.15 -10.35
N PHE A 178 1.64 1.80 -9.25
CA PHE A 178 2.01 3.21 -9.23
C PHE A 178 3.24 3.45 -8.36
N VAL A 179 3.92 4.55 -8.66
CA VAL A 179 5.21 4.93 -8.09
C VAL A 179 5.02 6.02 -7.04
N VAL A 180 5.52 5.75 -5.84
CA VAL A 180 5.51 6.63 -4.67
C VAL A 180 6.88 7.27 -4.49
N GLY A 181 6.90 8.60 -4.47
CA GLY A 181 8.00 9.41 -3.96
C GLY A 181 7.86 9.64 -2.46
N LEU A 182 8.95 9.54 -1.71
CA LEU A 182 9.00 9.80 -0.28
C LEU A 182 9.96 10.94 0.04
N ASP A 183 9.51 11.86 0.89
CA ASP A 183 10.32 12.91 1.47
C ASP A 183 10.38 12.71 2.99
N LEU A 184 11.46 12.12 3.48
CA LEU A 184 11.67 11.84 4.89
C LEU A 184 12.18 13.12 5.56
N SER A 185 11.32 13.77 6.35
CA SER A 185 11.63 15.03 7.03
C SER A 185 12.81 14.90 8.01
N GLY A 186 13.44 16.02 8.35
CA GLY A 186 14.57 16.03 9.27
C GLY A 186 14.16 15.72 10.70
N GLU A 187 12.93 16.04 11.09
CA GLU A 187 12.35 15.57 12.34
C GLU A 187 12.21 14.03 12.36
N TRP A 188 11.71 13.43 11.27
CA TRP A 188 11.59 11.97 11.18
C TRP A 188 12.96 11.32 11.24
N TYR A 189 13.93 11.85 10.49
CA TYR A 189 15.29 11.31 10.49
C TYR A 189 15.96 11.41 11.87
N SER A 190 15.74 12.51 12.58
CA SER A 190 16.25 12.72 13.93
C SER A 190 15.63 11.74 14.94
N ALA A 191 14.33 11.45 14.81
CA ALA A 191 13.63 10.53 15.70
C ALA A 191 13.92 9.06 15.41
N HIS A 192 13.94 8.68 14.13
CA HIS A 192 13.82 7.28 13.69
C HIS A 192 14.95 6.78 12.81
N GLY A 193 15.70 7.70 12.20
CA GLY A 193 16.76 7.36 11.25
C GLY A 193 18.04 6.85 11.91
N ALA A 194 18.16 6.94 13.24
CA ALA A 194 19.36 6.56 14.00
C ALA A 194 20.67 7.15 13.43
N GLY A 195 20.60 8.33 12.78
CA GLY A 195 21.74 8.96 12.10
C GLY A 195 22.31 8.15 10.92
N SER A 196 21.54 7.21 10.37
CA SER A 196 21.97 6.31 9.30
C SER A 196 21.00 6.35 8.11
N PRO A 197 21.46 6.77 6.91
CA PRO A 197 20.67 6.66 5.69
C PRO A 197 20.27 5.21 5.36
N ALA A 198 21.05 4.22 5.82
CA ALA A 198 20.70 2.80 5.64
C ALA A 198 19.47 2.41 6.47
N VAL A 199 19.38 2.88 7.72
CA VAL A 199 18.21 2.69 8.57
C VAL A 199 17.01 3.46 8.02
N ALA A 200 17.22 4.66 7.47
CA ALA A 200 16.16 5.40 6.79
C ALA A 200 15.56 4.61 5.61
N LEU A 201 16.43 4.03 4.78
CA LEU A 201 16.00 3.16 3.69
C LEU A 201 15.31 1.88 4.19
N ASP A 202 15.80 1.26 5.28
CA ASP A 202 15.13 0.11 5.90
C ASP A 202 13.67 0.43 6.27
N ARG A 203 13.41 1.58 6.89
CA ARG A 203 12.05 1.97 7.30
C ARG A 203 11.16 2.32 6.10
N ALA A 204 11.72 2.97 5.09
CA ALA A 204 11.00 3.26 3.86
C ALA A 204 10.58 1.98 3.14
N GLU A 205 11.50 1.03 2.97
CA GLU A 205 11.21 -0.24 2.31
C GLU A 205 10.25 -1.13 3.10
N GLU A 206 10.39 -1.19 4.43
CA GLU A 206 9.44 -1.95 5.23
C GLU A 206 8.04 -1.34 5.16
N SER A 207 7.93 -0.02 5.29
CA SER A 207 6.62 0.65 5.26
C SER A 207 5.91 0.37 3.94
N MET A 208 6.65 0.46 2.83
CA MET A 208 6.12 0.14 1.51
C MET A 208 5.82 -1.34 1.32
N ALA A 209 6.59 -2.26 1.92
CA ALA A 209 6.29 -3.69 1.86
C ALA A 209 4.97 -4.05 2.56
N ARG A 210 4.74 -3.47 3.75
CA ARG A 210 3.49 -3.65 4.49
C ARG A 210 2.30 -3.06 3.74
N THR A 211 2.43 -1.83 3.23
CA THR A 211 1.39 -1.19 2.42
C THR A 211 1.10 -1.98 1.14
N ALA A 212 2.12 -2.43 0.41
CA ALA A 212 1.94 -3.16 -0.83
C ALA A 212 1.25 -4.52 -0.63
N ALA A 213 1.53 -5.25 0.44
CA ALA A 213 0.86 -6.54 0.67
C ALA A 213 -0.65 -6.38 0.85
N ILE A 214 -1.08 -5.35 1.58
CA ILE A 214 -2.50 -5.01 1.74
C ILE A 214 -3.10 -4.61 0.39
N TRP A 215 -2.47 -3.65 -0.30
CA TRP A 215 -3.02 -3.08 -1.54
C TRP A 215 -3.09 -4.11 -2.67
N ILE A 216 -2.09 -4.99 -2.78
CA ILE A 216 -2.13 -6.08 -3.76
C ILE A 216 -3.28 -7.04 -3.42
N ARG A 217 -3.42 -7.45 -2.16
CA ARG A 217 -4.48 -8.40 -1.74
C ARG A 217 -5.87 -7.80 -1.94
N ASP A 218 -6.10 -6.60 -1.42
CA ASP A 218 -7.45 -6.05 -1.30
C ASP A 218 -7.92 -5.35 -2.57
N VAL A 219 -7.05 -4.61 -3.27
CA VAL A 219 -7.48 -3.78 -4.42
C VAL A 219 -6.75 -4.12 -5.71
N GLY A 220 -5.84 -5.10 -5.72
CA GLY A 220 -5.11 -5.52 -6.93
C GLY A 220 -4.11 -4.47 -7.45
N ILE A 221 -3.73 -3.50 -6.61
CA ILE A 221 -2.84 -2.39 -6.97
C ILE A 221 -1.56 -2.50 -6.14
N ARG A 222 -0.41 -2.26 -6.77
CA ARG A 222 0.91 -2.32 -6.14
C ARG A 222 1.54 -0.93 -6.06
N PRO A 223 1.58 -0.29 -4.89
CA PRO A 223 2.46 0.85 -4.66
C PRO A 223 3.93 0.40 -4.61
N ILE A 224 4.80 1.09 -5.33
CA ILE A 224 6.26 0.87 -5.31
C ILE A 224 7.02 2.17 -5.06
N LEU A 225 8.27 2.09 -4.63
CA LEU A 225 9.14 3.24 -4.42
C LEU A 225 9.77 3.74 -5.72
N GLY A 226 9.68 5.04 -5.97
CA GLY A 226 10.40 5.72 -7.05
C GLY A 226 11.58 6.54 -6.56
N ARG A 227 11.35 7.49 -5.65
CA ARG A 227 12.42 8.36 -5.15
C ARG A 227 12.28 8.52 -3.64
N VAL A 228 13.38 8.42 -2.92
CA VAL A 228 13.44 8.75 -1.49
C VAL A 228 14.37 9.95 -1.30
N VAL A 229 13.87 11.02 -0.71
CA VAL A 229 14.68 12.16 -0.28
C VAL A 229 14.78 12.11 1.24
N LEU A 230 16.00 12.10 1.77
CA LEU A 230 16.26 12.12 3.21
C LEU A 230 16.76 13.51 3.61
N ARG A 231 15.97 14.24 4.40
CA ARG A 231 16.34 15.56 4.94
C ARG A 231 17.29 15.43 6.13
N ALA A 232 18.55 15.12 5.86
CA ALA A 232 19.55 14.83 6.89
C ALA A 232 20.17 16.07 7.57
N ASP A 233 20.04 17.25 6.97
CA ASP A 233 20.52 18.52 7.55
C ASP A 233 19.37 19.35 8.11
N ALA A 234 19.20 19.34 9.44
CA ALA A 234 18.13 20.07 10.10
C ALA A 234 18.14 21.58 9.83
N ALA A 235 19.30 22.18 9.54
CA ALA A 235 19.40 23.61 9.23
C ALA A 235 18.84 23.96 7.83
N SER A 236 18.83 22.99 6.92
CA SER A 236 18.35 23.15 5.54
C SER A 236 17.05 22.40 5.28
N ASP A 237 16.43 21.82 6.33
CA ASP A 237 15.19 21.07 6.20
C ASP A 237 14.04 22.02 5.80
N PRO A 238 13.42 21.84 4.61
CA PRO A 238 12.30 22.66 4.18
C PRO A 238 11.06 22.50 5.08
N TYR A 239 11.00 21.44 5.89
CA TYR A 239 9.90 21.15 6.81
C TYR A 239 10.17 21.63 8.25
N SER A 240 11.27 22.36 8.49
CA SER A 240 11.69 22.81 9.83
C SER A 240 10.67 23.66 10.60
N SER A 241 9.68 24.26 9.90
CA SER A 241 8.59 25.00 10.53
C SER A 241 7.36 24.12 10.85
N SER A 242 7.10 23.11 10.03
CA SER A 242 6.06 22.10 10.19
C SER A 242 6.27 21.01 9.14
N CYS A 243 6.29 19.74 9.58
CA CYS A 243 6.24 18.61 8.65
C CYS A 243 4.85 18.39 8.03
N GLU A 244 3.79 18.78 8.73
CA GLU A 244 2.42 18.76 8.25
C GLU A 244 2.17 19.91 7.25
N ASN A 245 2.77 19.81 6.05
CA ASN A 245 2.80 20.89 5.07
C ASN A 245 2.76 20.38 3.63
N LEU A 246 1.55 20.09 3.14
CA LEU A 246 1.32 19.62 1.77
C LEU A 246 1.73 20.65 0.71
N ASP A 247 1.51 21.95 0.95
CA ASP A 247 1.90 23.00 0.00
C ASP A 247 3.42 23.04 -0.21
N GLN A 248 4.19 22.82 0.86
CA GLN A 248 5.65 22.73 0.79
C GLN A 248 6.10 21.48 0.03
N LEU A 249 5.45 20.33 0.27
CA LEU A 249 5.71 19.09 -0.47
C LEU A 249 5.39 19.27 -1.97
N GLU A 250 4.23 19.82 -2.30
CA GLU A 250 3.83 20.10 -3.68
C GLU A 250 4.85 21.01 -4.37
N GLY A 251 5.26 22.10 -3.71
CA GLY A 251 6.28 23.00 -4.24
C GLY A 251 7.61 22.31 -4.55
N LEU A 252 7.99 21.29 -3.77
CA LEU A 252 9.23 20.54 -3.94
C LEU A 252 9.13 19.40 -4.97
N TRP A 253 7.94 18.83 -5.17
CA TRP A 253 7.73 17.61 -5.96
C TRP A 253 6.85 17.80 -7.20
N SER A 254 6.34 19.00 -7.46
CA SER A 254 5.47 19.31 -8.61
C SER A 254 6.07 19.04 -9.99
N ASP A 255 7.41 18.99 -10.10
CA ASP A 255 8.08 18.60 -11.35
C ASP A 255 8.30 17.08 -11.47
N GLN A 256 8.15 16.33 -10.38
CA GLN A 256 8.31 14.88 -10.31
C GLN A 256 6.96 14.12 -10.39
N VAL A 257 5.90 14.65 -9.76
CA VAL A 257 4.58 14.00 -9.77
C VAL A 257 3.96 14.08 -11.17
N GLY A 258 3.52 12.93 -11.69
CA GLY A 258 3.07 12.76 -13.08
C GLY A 258 4.21 12.61 -14.09
N THR A 259 5.47 12.62 -13.65
CA THR A 259 6.64 12.46 -14.54
C THR A 259 7.52 11.28 -14.15
N SER A 260 8.06 11.27 -12.93
CA SER A 260 8.96 10.25 -12.39
C SER A 260 8.34 9.46 -11.24
N VAL A 261 7.34 10.04 -10.59
CA VAL A 261 6.48 9.39 -9.57
C VAL A 261 5.02 9.72 -9.85
N ASP A 262 4.09 8.89 -9.40
CA ASP A 262 2.64 9.10 -9.57
C ASP A 262 2.01 9.78 -8.35
N GLN A 263 2.66 9.61 -7.19
CA GLN A 263 2.26 10.12 -5.89
C GLN A 263 3.50 10.52 -5.09
N ALA A 264 3.44 11.59 -4.30
CA ALA A 264 4.50 11.97 -3.38
C ALA A 264 3.99 12.11 -1.94
N THR A 265 4.79 11.65 -0.98
CA THR A 265 4.46 11.68 0.45
C THR A 265 5.58 12.29 1.28
N VAL A 266 5.27 13.26 2.15
CA VAL A 266 6.19 13.68 3.23
C VAL A 266 5.94 12.82 4.48
N VAL A 267 7.01 12.37 5.13
CA VAL A 267 6.96 11.53 6.33
C VAL A 267 7.43 12.34 7.55
N CYS A 268 6.56 12.43 8.54
CA CYS A 268 6.74 13.17 9.80
C CYS A 268 7.11 12.24 10.95
N ALA A 269 7.75 12.78 11.98
CA ALA A 269 8.27 11.99 13.10
C ALA A 269 7.15 11.24 13.86
N SER A 270 5.96 11.80 13.89
CA SER A 270 4.76 11.21 14.51
C SER A 270 3.52 11.94 14.00
N GLY A 271 2.33 11.45 14.37
CA GLY A 271 1.07 12.15 14.08
C GLY A 271 0.13 11.34 13.19
N GLY A 272 -0.95 11.99 12.77
CA GLY A 272 -1.88 11.43 11.79
C GLY A 272 -1.37 11.60 10.36
N GLY A 273 -2.28 11.61 9.40
CA GLY A 273 -1.97 11.95 8.03
C GLY A 273 -2.99 12.92 7.44
N ASN A 274 -2.66 13.40 6.25
CA ASN A 274 -3.54 14.18 5.40
C ASN A 274 -3.14 13.95 3.95
N ALA A 275 -4.12 13.78 3.07
CA ALA A 275 -3.91 13.58 1.65
C ALA A 275 -4.85 14.46 0.84
N TYR A 276 -4.43 14.80 -0.38
CA TYR A 276 -5.36 15.36 -1.31
C TYR A 276 -6.34 14.29 -1.83
N TYR A 277 -7.61 14.51 -1.53
CA TYR A 277 -8.70 13.61 -1.91
C TYR A 277 -8.87 13.49 -3.42
N SER A 278 -8.97 12.25 -3.93
CA SER A 278 -9.24 11.90 -5.34
C SER A 278 -8.21 12.43 -6.35
N ARG A 279 -7.10 13.01 -5.89
CA ARG A 279 -6.12 13.62 -6.79
C ARG A 279 -5.28 12.62 -7.54
N PHE A 280 -5.39 11.32 -7.28
CA PHE A 280 -4.81 10.31 -8.16
C PHE A 280 -5.51 10.24 -9.54
N GLU A 281 -6.68 10.86 -9.70
CA GLU A 281 -7.25 11.05 -11.05
C GLU A 281 -6.55 12.16 -11.84
N LEU A 282 -5.63 12.89 -11.20
CA LEU A 282 -4.87 14.01 -11.75
C LEU A 282 -3.36 13.78 -11.50
N ASP A 283 -2.51 14.54 -12.16
CA ASP A 283 -1.06 14.53 -11.88
C ASP A 283 -0.70 15.36 -10.62
N HIS A 284 -1.46 15.17 -9.55
CA HIS A 284 -1.42 16.03 -8.36
C HIS A 284 -1.69 15.26 -7.05
N SER A 285 -1.20 14.02 -6.96
CA SER A 285 -1.43 13.16 -5.81
C SER A 285 -0.37 13.36 -4.72
N TYR A 286 -0.76 13.92 -3.59
CA TYR A 286 0.13 14.22 -2.46
C TYR A 286 -0.45 13.74 -1.13
N ALA A 287 0.44 13.34 -0.22
CA ALA A 287 0.10 12.98 1.15
C ALA A 287 1.16 13.43 2.15
N GLN A 288 0.76 13.50 3.41
CA GLN A 288 1.62 13.65 4.57
C GLN A 288 1.23 12.58 5.57
N VAL A 289 2.23 11.91 6.17
CA VAL A 289 2.00 10.78 7.07
C VAL A 289 2.88 10.88 8.30
N GLY A 290 2.33 10.61 9.48
CA GLY A 290 3.09 10.39 10.70
C GLY A 290 3.65 8.97 10.80
N ALA A 291 4.78 8.82 11.48
CA ALA A 291 5.37 7.52 11.79
C ALA A 291 4.97 7.01 13.19
N GLU A 292 4.97 5.68 13.32
CA GLU A 292 4.88 4.96 14.58
C GLU A 292 6.20 5.09 15.38
N PRO A 293 6.22 4.71 16.68
CA PRO A 293 7.42 4.82 17.52
C PRO A 293 8.67 4.10 17.01
N ASP A 294 8.52 3.09 16.15
CA ASP A 294 9.63 2.38 15.52
C ASP A 294 10.06 3.00 14.18
N GLY A 295 9.45 4.12 13.77
CA GLY A 295 9.70 4.81 12.51
C GLY A 295 8.97 4.24 11.30
N ASN A 296 8.23 3.13 11.44
CA ASN A 296 7.37 2.65 10.36
C ASN A 296 6.20 3.62 10.16
N PHE A 297 5.79 3.87 8.92
CA PHE A 297 4.69 4.79 8.59
C PHE A 297 3.62 4.14 7.71
N SER A 298 3.68 2.82 7.52
CA SER A 298 2.72 2.07 6.68
C SER A 298 1.28 2.19 7.17
N ARG A 299 1.09 2.28 8.50
CA ARG A 299 -0.23 2.43 9.12
C ARG A 299 -0.92 3.68 8.60
N VAL A 300 -0.28 4.83 8.66
CA VAL A 300 -0.86 6.09 8.15
C VAL A 300 -0.84 6.13 6.62
N LEU A 301 0.25 5.70 5.98
CA LEU A 301 0.38 5.74 4.52
C LEU A 301 -0.72 4.98 3.77
N ARG A 302 -1.04 3.75 4.18
CA ARG A 302 -2.08 2.95 3.51
C ARG A 302 -3.46 3.62 3.53
N HIS A 303 -3.72 4.46 4.54
CA HIS A 303 -4.95 5.24 4.70
C HIS A 303 -4.93 6.48 3.79
N GLU A 304 -3.86 7.28 3.83
CA GLU A 304 -3.77 8.49 3.01
C GLU A 304 -3.72 8.19 1.51
N LEU A 305 -3.14 7.06 1.11
CA LEU A 305 -3.24 6.58 -0.26
C LEU A 305 -4.71 6.26 -0.63
N GLY A 306 -5.52 5.76 0.31
CA GLY A 306 -6.95 5.58 0.10
C GLY A 306 -7.66 6.90 -0.23
N HIS A 307 -7.36 7.98 0.50
CA HIS A 307 -7.88 9.31 0.16
C HIS A 307 -7.44 9.79 -1.22
N ASN A 308 -6.18 9.58 -1.61
CA ASN A 308 -5.73 9.89 -2.97
C ASN A 308 -6.57 9.17 -4.04
N PHE A 309 -7.09 7.97 -3.73
CA PHE A 309 -7.96 7.13 -4.55
C PHE A 309 -9.46 7.20 -4.15
N TYR A 310 -9.95 8.36 -3.72
CA TYR A 310 -11.38 8.62 -3.50
C TYR A 310 -12.03 7.90 -2.29
N ALA A 311 -11.28 7.13 -1.49
CA ALA A 311 -11.85 6.56 -0.27
C ALA A 311 -11.97 7.64 0.82
N ASP A 312 -13.12 7.73 1.49
CA ASP A 312 -13.35 8.66 2.61
C ASP A 312 -13.02 8.02 3.95
N ASP A 313 -12.84 8.86 4.96
CA ASP A 313 -12.94 8.42 6.34
C ASP A 313 -14.32 7.79 6.57
N TYR A 314 -14.35 6.59 7.17
CA TYR A 314 -15.56 5.81 7.36
C TYR A 314 -16.35 5.66 6.04
N HIS A 315 -15.65 5.43 4.92
CA HIS A 315 -16.31 5.25 3.62
C HIS A 315 -17.42 4.20 3.73
N GLY A 316 -18.53 4.41 3.01
CA GLY A 316 -19.72 3.57 3.16
C GLY A 316 -20.35 3.57 4.55
N GLY A 317 -19.97 4.50 5.42
CA GLY A 317 -20.39 4.60 6.81
C GLY A 317 -19.61 3.68 7.74
N GLY A 318 -18.51 3.07 7.31
CA GLY A 318 -17.76 2.08 8.09
C GLY A 318 -18.56 0.79 8.26
N ALA A 319 -18.99 0.22 7.13
CA ALA A 319 -19.97 -0.85 7.09
C ALA A 319 -19.45 -2.11 7.77
N GLU A 320 -18.15 -2.39 7.68
CA GLU A 320 -17.51 -3.55 8.29
C GLU A 320 -16.77 -3.23 9.61
N GLY A 321 -17.05 -2.08 10.24
CA GLY A 321 -16.36 -1.68 11.46
C GLY A 321 -14.94 -1.19 11.19
N SER A 322 -14.01 -1.44 12.10
CA SER A 322 -12.63 -0.94 12.00
C SER A 322 -11.92 -1.48 10.77
N THR A 323 -11.38 -0.60 9.95
CA THR A 323 -10.64 -0.91 8.70
C THR A 323 -9.51 0.09 8.53
N ILE A 324 -8.88 0.09 7.36
CA ILE A 324 -7.92 1.13 6.98
C ILE A 324 -8.58 2.49 6.95
N MET A 325 -9.72 2.65 6.28
CA MET A 325 -10.38 3.96 6.20
C MET A 325 -11.34 4.24 7.37
N ASN A 326 -11.53 3.27 8.27
CA ASN A 326 -12.32 3.45 9.49
C ASN A 326 -11.45 3.22 10.74
N GLY A 327 -10.88 4.32 11.26
CA GLY A 327 -10.05 4.30 12.46
C GLY A 327 -8.62 3.80 12.25
N ASN A 328 -8.25 3.48 11.00
CA ASN A 328 -6.93 3.06 10.58
C ASN A 328 -6.33 1.97 11.48
N ASP A 329 -7.08 0.87 11.64
CA ASP A 329 -6.74 -0.18 12.59
C ASP A 329 -6.41 -1.49 11.92
N LEU A 330 -7.42 -2.22 11.45
CA LEU A 330 -7.22 -3.48 10.74
C LEU A 330 -6.51 -3.26 9.41
N SER A 331 -5.66 -4.21 9.03
CA SER A 331 -4.91 -4.22 7.78
C SER A 331 -5.76 -4.72 6.63
N ARG A 332 -6.91 -4.07 6.40
CA ARG A 332 -7.89 -4.43 5.39
C ARG A 332 -8.78 -3.24 4.99
N PHE A 333 -9.14 -3.17 3.71
CA PHE A 333 -10.25 -2.33 3.21
C PHE A 333 -11.61 -3.04 3.33
N ASP A 334 -12.66 -2.30 3.66
CA ASP A 334 -14.04 -2.80 3.53
C ASP A 334 -14.51 -2.82 2.06
N GLY A 335 -15.60 -3.53 1.78
CA GLY A 335 -16.13 -3.67 0.41
C GLY A 335 -16.51 -2.35 -0.28
N THR A 336 -16.80 -1.29 0.47
CA THR A 336 -17.12 0.03 -0.09
C THR A 336 -15.85 0.85 -0.35
N GLU A 337 -14.86 0.75 0.54
CA GLU A 337 -13.53 1.33 0.35
C GLU A 337 -12.83 0.70 -0.87
N PHE A 338 -12.91 -0.63 -0.99
CA PHE A 338 -12.46 -1.39 -2.16
C PHE A 338 -13.06 -0.83 -3.45
N ALA A 339 -14.38 -0.71 -3.52
CA ALA A 339 -15.08 -0.21 -4.69
C ALA A 339 -14.62 1.20 -5.07
N ALA A 340 -14.52 2.12 -4.10
CA ALA A 340 -14.06 3.48 -4.35
C ALA A 340 -12.64 3.53 -4.94
N ILE A 341 -11.70 2.77 -4.34
CA ILE A 341 -10.30 2.77 -4.76
C ILE A 341 -10.14 2.18 -6.16
N VAL A 342 -10.79 1.05 -6.43
CA VAL A 342 -10.67 0.37 -7.73
C VAL A 342 -11.36 1.16 -8.84
N ASP A 343 -12.52 1.77 -8.57
CA ASP A 343 -13.20 2.62 -9.56
C ASP A 343 -12.35 3.86 -9.89
N ALA A 344 -11.73 4.49 -8.88
CA ALA A 344 -10.80 5.61 -9.10
C ALA A 344 -9.55 5.16 -9.89
N ALA A 345 -9.03 3.96 -9.61
CA ALA A 345 -7.90 3.40 -10.36
C ALA A 345 -8.25 3.08 -11.82
N ASP A 346 -9.46 2.61 -12.09
CA ASP A 346 -9.94 2.35 -13.46
C ASP A 346 -10.07 3.67 -14.25
N VAL A 347 -10.57 4.74 -13.62
CA VAL A 347 -10.59 6.09 -14.20
C VAL A 347 -9.17 6.60 -14.47
N ALA A 348 -8.24 6.39 -13.53
CA ALA A 348 -6.84 6.80 -13.62
C ALA A 348 -5.94 5.80 -14.37
N SER A 349 -6.50 4.84 -15.11
CA SER A 349 -5.76 3.69 -15.64
C SER A 349 -4.58 4.05 -16.55
N ASP A 350 -4.62 5.18 -17.26
CA ASP A 350 -3.51 5.67 -18.09
C ASP A 350 -2.27 6.09 -17.25
N ARG A 351 -2.44 6.31 -15.94
CA ARG A 351 -1.38 6.64 -14.97
C ARG A 351 -0.83 5.40 -14.27
N LEU A 352 -1.45 4.24 -14.44
CA LEU A 352 -1.07 3.01 -13.76
C LEU A 352 -0.34 2.07 -14.72
N ASP A 353 0.82 1.60 -14.29
CA ASP A 353 1.54 0.56 -15.01
C ASP A 353 0.82 -0.78 -14.85
N ASP A 354 0.52 -1.44 -15.98
CA ASP A 354 0.08 -2.83 -15.98
C ASP A 354 1.31 -3.76 -15.91
N VAL A 355 1.47 -4.45 -14.79
CA VAL A 355 2.61 -5.35 -14.56
C VAL A 355 2.26 -6.82 -14.83
N GLY A 356 1.13 -7.08 -15.49
CA GLY A 356 0.65 -8.41 -15.81
C GLY A 356 0.09 -9.17 -14.62
N ARG A 357 -0.15 -10.46 -14.81
CA ARG A 357 -0.69 -11.36 -13.78
C ARG A 357 0.30 -11.49 -12.62
N TYR A 358 -0.20 -11.43 -11.40
CA TYR A 358 0.64 -11.60 -10.22
C TYR A 358 0.90 -13.08 -9.92
N THR A 359 2.16 -13.48 -9.95
CA THR A 359 2.59 -14.88 -9.79
C THR A 359 3.74 -15.06 -8.81
N ALA A 360 4.10 -14.02 -8.05
CA ALA A 360 5.28 -14.06 -7.18
C ALA A 360 5.08 -14.94 -5.94
N SER A 361 3.87 -14.97 -5.40
CA SER A 361 3.47 -15.80 -4.25
C SER A 361 1.94 -16.00 -4.28
N PRO A 362 1.40 -17.07 -3.67
CA PRO A 362 -0.03 -17.17 -3.41
C PRO A 362 -0.49 -16.05 -2.47
N ILE A 363 -1.65 -15.48 -2.78
CA ILE A 363 -2.33 -14.43 -2.04
C ILE A 363 -3.74 -14.97 -1.73
N PRO A 364 -4.20 -14.91 -0.47
CA PRO A 364 -5.56 -15.30 -0.14
C PRO A 364 -6.58 -14.41 -0.87
N PRO A 365 -7.76 -14.95 -1.23
CA PRO A 365 -8.77 -14.18 -1.96
C PRO A 365 -9.36 -13.08 -1.07
N TYR A 366 -9.83 -12.00 -1.67
CA TYR A 366 -10.53 -10.93 -0.97
C TYR A 366 -12.05 -11.12 -1.10
N ALA A 367 -12.70 -11.27 0.05
CA ALA A 367 -14.15 -11.44 0.17
C ALA A 367 -14.82 -10.12 0.56
N ALA A 368 -15.42 -9.38 -0.38
CA ALA A 368 -16.03 -8.08 -0.15
C ALA A 368 -17.34 -8.19 0.65
N LEU A 369 -17.82 -7.08 1.20
CA LEU A 369 -19.12 -7.03 1.88
C LEU A 369 -20.26 -7.28 0.89
N ASP A 370 -21.20 -8.15 1.23
CA ASP A 370 -22.43 -8.40 0.47
C ASP A 370 -23.67 -7.80 1.14
N THR A 371 -24.70 -7.52 0.34
CA THR A 371 -26.01 -7.10 0.86
C THR A 371 -27.17 -7.84 0.19
N ALA A 372 -28.23 -8.07 0.95
CA ALA A 372 -29.48 -8.63 0.44
C ALA A 372 -30.69 -8.07 1.19
N GLN A 373 -31.88 -8.22 0.60
CA GLN A 373 -33.14 -7.86 1.23
C GLN A 373 -34.13 -9.01 1.10
N VAL A 374 -34.89 -9.27 2.17
CA VAL A 374 -35.90 -10.34 2.19
C VAL A 374 -37.01 -9.97 3.16
N ARG A 375 -38.22 -10.50 2.96
CA ARG A 375 -39.27 -10.42 3.98
C ARG A 375 -39.07 -11.50 5.03
N SER A 376 -39.55 -11.24 6.24
CA SER A 376 -39.70 -12.23 7.30
C SER A 376 -40.42 -13.49 6.77
N GLY A 377 -39.85 -14.66 7.04
CA GLY A 377 -40.31 -15.95 6.50
C GLY A 377 -40.06 -16.18 4.99
N GLY A 378 -39.41 -15.24 4.30
CA GLY A 378 -39.06 -15.35 2.90
C GLY A 378 -37.70 -16.02 2.66
N THR A 379 -37.37 -16.23 1.40
CA THR A 379 -36.08 -16.77 0.97
C THR A 379 -35.43 -15.82 -0.04
N VAL A 380 -34.12 -15.65 0.07
CA VAL A 380 -33.28 -14.94 -0.91
C VAL A 380 -32.05 -15.79 -1.22
N THR A 381 -31.61 -15.73 -2.47
CA THR A 381 -30.36 -16.34 -2.94
C THR A 381 -29.37 -15.22 -3.26
N VAL A 382 -28.14 -15.35 -2.78
CA VAL A 382 -27.07 -14.36 -2.92
C VAL A 382 -25.88 -15.03 -3.61
N ASP A 383 -25.46 -14.45 -4.72
CA ASP A 383 -24.17 -14.76 -5.36
C ASP A 383 -23.07 -13.96 -4.68
N ALA A 384 -22.53 -14.51 -3.58
CA ALA A 384 -21.52 -13.83 -2.77
C ALA A 384 -20.20 -13.62 -3.52
N VAL A 385 -19.91 -14.40 -4.57
CA VAL A 385 -18.65 -14.23 -5.31
C VAL A 385 -18.71 -13.08 -6.32
N ALA A 386 -19.87 -12.42 -6.49
CA ALA A 386 -20.08 -11.44 -7.55
C ALA A 386 -19.21 -10.18 -7.41
N ASN A 387 -18.83 -9.82 -6.19
CA ASN A 387 -17.98 -8.69 -5.84
C ASN A 387 -16.67 -9.11 -5.14
N ASP A 388 -16.37 -10.40 -5.13
CA ASP A 388 -15.14 -10.96 -4.59
C ASP A 388 -14.09 -11.11 -5.69
N HIS A 389 -12.82 -11.16 -5.31
CA HIS A 389 -11.74 -11.43 -6.26
C HIS A 389 -10.58 -12.18 -5.64
N ASP A 390 -9.70 -12.65 -6.50
CA ASP A 390 -8.38 -13.12 -6.14
C ASP A 390 -7.32 -12.38 -6.96
N SER A 391 -6.31 -11.82 -6.31
CA SER A 391 -5.27 -11.02 -6.97
C SER A 391 -4.26 -11.88 -7.75
N ASN A 392 -4.19 -13.19 -7.48
CA ASN A 392 -3.50 -14.12 -8.37
C ASN A 392 -4.32 -14.43 -9.63
N GLY A 393 -5.61 -14.09 -9.70
CA GLY A 393 -6.51 -14.44 -10.80
C GLY A 393 -6.98 -15.89 -10.79
N ASP A 394 -6.87 -16.57 -9.64
CA ASP A 394 -7.36 -17.91 -9.44
C ASP A 394 -8.88 -17.91 -9.26
N SER A 395 -9.53 -19.02 -9.64
CA SER A 395 -10.99 -19.12 -9.51
C SER A 395 -11.38 -19.22 -8.04
N ILE A 396 -12.32 -18.39 -7.61
CA ILE A 396 -12.85 -18.37 -6.25
C ILE A 396 -14.22 -19.07 -6.16
N LYS A 397 -14.56 -19.56 -4.97
CA LYS A 397 -15.87 -20.13 -4.65
C LYS A 397 -16.18 -20.02 -3.17
N VAL A 398 -17.47 -19.93 -2.84
CA VAL A 398 -17.94 -20.15 -1.47
C VAL A 398 -17.74 -21.61 -1.10
N SER A 399 -17.01 -21.86 -0.01
CA SER A 399 -16.67 -23.20 0.48
C SER A 399 -17.42 -23.58 1.76
N GLY A 400 -17.96 -22.59 2.48
CA GLY A 400 -18.68 -22.78 3.73
C GLY A 400 -19.55 -21.58 4.09
N VAL A 401 -20.59 -21.84 4.87
CA VAL A 401 -21.48 -20.84 5.47
C VAL A 401 -21.85 -21.30 6.88
N GLU A 402 -22.07 -20.36 7.79
CA GLU A 402 -22.70 -20.68 9.07
C GLU A 402 -24.16 -21.06 8.83
N ALA A 403 -24.59 -22.24 9.29
CA ALA A 403 -25.93 -22.77 8.98
C ALA A 403 -27.10 -21.95 9.58
N THR A 404 -26.80 -21.02 10.48
CA THR A 404 -27.80 -20.18 11.16
C THR A 404 -27.30 -18.75 11.23
N SER A 405 -28.12 -17.81 10.77
CA SER A 405 -27.81 -16.37 10.81
C SER A 405 -27.97 -15.79 12.22
N LEU A 406 -27.53 -14.55 12.42
CA LEU A 406 -27.64 -13.84 13.70
C LEU A 406 -29.08 -13.78 14.26
N LEU A 407 -30.08 -13.53 13.40
CA LEU A 407 -31.48 -13.48 13.84
C LEU A 407 -32.16 -14.86 13.90
N GLY A 408 -31.47 -15.92 13.47
CA GLY A 408 -31.92 -17.31 13.55
C GLY A 408 -32.61 -17.82 12.29
N GLY A 409 -32.34 -17.22 11.12
CA GLY A 409 -32.71 -17.78 9.83
C GLY A 409 -31.78 -18.94 9.44
N THR A 410 -32.20 -19.74 8.46
CA THR A 410 -31.44 -20.90 7.97
C THR A 410 -30.62 -20.49 6.77
N VAL A 411 -29.34 -20.87 6.74
CA VAL A 411 -28.42 -20.60 5.63
C VAL A 411 -27.92 -21.92 5.08
N LYS A 412 -27.87 -22.05 3.77
CA LYS A 412 -27.31 -23.21 3.09
C LYS A 412 -26.60 -22.78 1.81
N LEU A 413 -25.61 -23.56 1.39
CA LEU A 413 -24.93 -23.40 0.11
C LEU A 413 -25.60 -24.32 -0.91
N GLU A 414 -26.20 -23.75 -1.97
CA GLU A 414 -26.82 -24.51 -3.05
C GLU A 414 -26.30 -24.03 -4.40
N ASN A 415 -25.77 -24.95 -5.20
CA ASN A 415 -25.20 -24.65 -6.54
C ASN A 415 -24.12 -23.55 -6.54
N GLY A 416 -23.42 -23.34 -5.41
CA GLY A 416 -22.40 -22.31 -5.27
C GLY A 416 -22.91 -20.96 -4.76
N GLU A 417 -24.23 -20.80 -4.61
CA GLU A 417 -24.86 -19.58 -4.09
C GLU A 417 -25.33 -19.76 -2.65
N VAL A 418 -25.33 -18.67 -1.88
CA VAL A 418 -25.82 -18.67 -0.50
C VAL A 418 -27.33 -18.49 -0.52
N VAL A 419 -28.06 -19.51 -0.06
CA VAL A 419 -29.52 -19.47 0.08
C VAL A 419 -29.85 -19.20 1.54
N PHE A 420 -30.53 -18.08 1.78
CA PHE A 420 -30.96 -17.65 3.10
C PHE A 420 -32.49 -17.70 3.22
N GLU A 421 -32.98 -18.45 4.20
CA GLU A 421 -34.37 -18.46 4.62
C GLU A 421 -34.51 -17.66 5.92
N ALA A 422 -35.18 -16.50 5.83
CA ALA A 422 -35.37 -15.64 6.98
C ALA A 422 -36.32 -16.28 8.00
N GLY A 423 -35.98 -16.15 9.28
CA GLY A 423 -36.89 -16.46 10.37
C GLY A 423 -38.03 -15.43 10.47
N THR A 424 -38.69 -15.39 11.62
CA THR A 424 -39.81 -14.46 11.86
C THR A 424 -39.38 -13.07 12.35
N LYS A 425 -38.13 -12.93 12.81
CA LYS A 425 -37.59 -11.66 13.32
C LYS A 425 -37.27 -10.71 12.16
N THR A 426 -37.55 -9.43 12.34
CA THR A 426 -37.20 -8.37 11.39
C THR A 426 -35.96 -7.60 11.86
N GLY A 427 -35.37 -6.84 10.94
CA GLY A 427 -34.17 -6.02 11.17
C GLY A 427 -32.95 -6.54 10.42
N THR A 428 -31.78 -6.00 10.76
CA THR A 428 -30.51 -6.37 10.13
C THR A 428 -30.04 -7.74 10.63
N ASP A 429 -30.00 -8.71 9.71
CA ASP A 429 -29.40 -10.02 9.90
C ASP A 429 -28.02 -10.09 9.23
N ARG A 430 -27.22 -11.09 9.60
CA ARG A 430 -25.84 -11.24 9.14
C ARG A 430 -25.49 -12.71 8.97
N ILE A 431 -24.75 -12.99 7.92
CA ILE A 431 -24.29 -14.33 7.55
C ILE A 431 -22.80 -14.25 7.28
N LEU A 432 -22.01 -15.09 7.95
CA LEU A 432 -20.59 -15.28 7.66
C LEU A 432 -20.43 -16.41 6.64
N TYR A 433 -19.60 -16.19 5.62
CA TYR A 433 -19.21 -17.24 4.67
C TYR A 433 -17.69 -17.34 4.55
N THR A 434 -17.24 -18.50 4.07
CA THR A 434 -15.83 -18.77 3.78
C THR A 434 -15.62 -18.87 2.28
N LEU A 435 -14.75 -18.02 1.74
CA LEU A 435 -14.29 -18.02 0.36
C LEU A 435 -13.00 -18.85 0.26
N THR A 436 -12.83 -19.58 -0.85
CA THR A 436 -11.57 -20.27 -1.17
C THR A 436 -11.21 -20.07 -2.63
N ASP A 437 -9.91 -19.93 -2.92
CA ASP A 437 -9.38 -19.92 -4.28
C ASP A 437 -8.95 -21.34 -4.75
N ALA A 438 -8.46 -21.44 -5.99
CA ALA A 438 -7.97 -22.70 -6.57
C ALA A 438 -6.58 -23.13 -6.06
N ALA A 439 -5.81 -22.22 -5.48
CA ALA A 439 -4.49 -22.47 -4.87
C ALA A 439 -4.60 -22.94 -3.40
N GLY A 440 -5.79 -22.86 -2.81
CA GLY A 440 -6.08 -23.24 -1.43
C GLY A 440 -6.02 -22.08 -0.43
N GLY A 441 -5.90 -20.84 -0.90
CA GLY A 441 -6.08 -19.66 -0.06
C GLY A 441 -7.54 -19.52 0.38
N ALA A 442 -7.76 -18.87 1.53
CA ALA A 442 -9.08 -18.73 2.13
C ALA A 442 -9.30 -17.33 2.72
N SER A 443 -10.54 -16.90 2.82
CA SER A 443 -10.92 -15.68 3.56
C SER A 443 -12.37 -15.75 4.00
N THR A 444 -12.78 -14.84 4.89
CA THR A 444 -14.19 -14.70 5.26
C THR A 444 -14.79 -13.35 4.85
N GLY A 445 -16.06 -13.43 4.44
CA GLY A 445 -16.89 -12.32 4.04
C GLY A 445 -18.23 -12.32 4.76
N TRP A 446 -18.88 -11.16 4.76
CA TRP A 446 -20.18 -10.96 5.42
C TRP A 446 -21.26 -10.68 4.38
N ILE A 447 -22.43 -11.29 4.56
CA ILE A 447 -23.67 -10.87 3.90
C ILE A 447 -24.55 -10.18 4.93
N ILE A 448 -24.86 -8.91 4.71
CA ILE A 448 -25.84 -8.16 5.50
C ILE A 448 -27.22 -8.29 4.86
N VAL A 449 -28.20 -8.76 5.62
CA VAL A 449 -29.57 -8.92 5.11
C VAL A 449 -30.52 -7.97 5.84
N ASP A 450 -31.23 -7.14 5.09
CA ASP A 450 -32.37 -6.39 5.64
C ASP A 450 -33.62 -7.29 5.61
N VAL A 451 -34.07 -7.71 6.79
CA VAL A 451 -35.28 -8.53 6.94
C VAL A 451 -36.47 -7.62 7.24
N SER A 452 -37.25 -7.33 6.21
CA SER A 452 -38.45 -6.48 6.33
C SER A 452 -39.65 -7.26 6.87
N ALA A 453 -40.67 -6.53 7.34
CA ALA A 453 -41.94 -7.12 7.76
C ALA A 453 -42.73 -7.77 6.61
#